data_AF-A0AAW9QVF5-F1
#
_entry.id   AF-A0AAW9QVF5-F1
#
_cell.length_a   1.000
_cell.length_b   1.000
_cell.length_c   1.000
_cell.angle_alpha   90.00
_cell.angle_beta   90.00
_cell.angle_gamma   90.00
#
_symmetry.space_group_name_H-M   'P 1'
#
loop_
_entity.id
_entity.type
_entity.pdbx_description
1 polymer ?
#
loop_
_entity_poly.entity_id
_entity_poly.type
_entity_poly.pdbx_seq_one_letter_code
_entity_poly.pdbx_strand_id
1 'polypeptide(L)' 'MQAILTQETTLIALLYLSLSVLYLLVIPAGVYYYLNLRWYVASSFERAFLYFLVTFFFPGMILLSPFLNFRPKRRVLKA' A
#
# COMPACT_ATOMS: atom_id res chain seq x y z
N MET A 1 30.96 -6.86 -28.81
CA MET A 1 29.75 -7.19 -28.03
C MET A 1 29.94 -6.65 -26.63
N GLN A 2 29.41 -5.46 -26.32
CA GLN A 2 29.49 -4.88 -24.97
C GLN A 2 28.57 -5.67 -24.02
N ALA A 3 29.00 -5.87 -22.78
CA ALA A 3 28.18 -6.51 -21.76
C ALA A 3 26.93 -5.66 -21.49
N ILE A 4 25.76 -6.29 -21.59
CA ILE A 4 24.44 -5.63 -21.57
C ILE A 4 24.03 -5.17 -20.15
N LEU A 5 24.74 -5.61 -19.09
CA LEU A 5 24.60 -5.09 -17.73
C LEU A 5 25.94 -4.54 -17.23
N THR A 6 26.08 -3.22 -17.27
CA THR A 6 27.14 -2.51 -16.54
C THR A 6 26.74 -2.33 -15.07
N GLN A 7 27.70 -2.16 -14.17
CA GLN A 7 27.43 -1.96 -12.74
C GLN A 7 26.41 -0.84 -12.48
N GLU A 8 26.53 0.26 -13.22
CA GLU A 8 25.59 1.39 -13.17
C GLU A 8 24.16 0.96 -13.53
N THR A 9 24.00 0.24 -14.65
CA THR A 9 22.67 -0.23 -15.08
C THR A 9 22.06 -1.22 -14.09
N THR A 10 22.87 -2.08 -13.45
CA THR A 10 22.41 -3.01 -12.41
C THR A 10 21.97 -2.27 -11.15
N LEU A 11 22.72 -1.26 -10.71
CA LEU A 11 22.38 -0.45 -9.54
C LEU A 11 21.07 0.31 -9.77
N ILE A 12 20.92 0.95 -10.93
CA ILE A 12 19.70 1.66 -11.32
C ILE A 12 18.51 0.69 -11.37
N ALA A 13 18.69 -0.51 -11.94
CA ALA A 13 17.64 -1.51 -12.00
C ALA A 13 17.17 -1.95 -10.60
N LEU A 14 18.10 -2.22 -9.68
CA LEU A 14 17.78 -2.56 -8.30
C LEU A 14 17.10 -1.41 -7.55
N LEU A 15 17.53 -0.17 -7.80
CA LEU A 15 16.89 1.01 -7.22
C LEU A 15 15.43 1.10 -7.65
N TYR A 16 15.14 1.05 -8.96
CA TYR A 16 13.76 1.12 -9.43
C TYR A 16 12.93 -0.10 -9.02
N LEU A 17 13.52 -1.30 -8.97
CA LEU A 17 12.86 -2.50 -8.46
C LEU A 17 12.44 -2.30 -7.00
N SER A 18 13.35 -1.85 -6.14
CA SER A 18 13.09 -1.64 -4.72
C SER A 18 12.05 -0.54 -4.48
N LEU A 19 12.15 0.58 -5.20
CA LEU A 19 11.14 1.64 -5.17
C LEU A 19 9.77 1.16 -5.64
N SER A 20 9.72 0.34 -6.69
CA SER A 20 8.47 -0.23 -7.21
C SER A 20 7.82 -1.17 -6.21
N VAL A 21 8.60 -2.05 -5.56
CA VAL A 21 8.11 -2.94 -4.50
C VAL A 21 7.59 -2.14 -3.30
N LEU A 22 8.32 -1.09 -2.91
CA LEU A 22 7.90 -0.22 -1.81
C LEU A 22 6.58 0.48 -2.12
N TYR A 23 6.45 1.02 -3.34
CA TYR A 23 5.28 1.78 -3.80
C TYR A 23 4.06 0.89 -4.08
N LEU A 24 4.23 -0.32 -4.62
CA LEU A 24 3.13 -1.19 -5.03
C LEU A 24 2.68 -2.19 -3.97
N LEU A 25 3.56 -2.59 -3.03
CA LEU A 25 3.26 -3.62 -2.04
C LEU A 25 3.32 -3.09 -0.61
N VAL A 26 4.48 -2.54 -0.20
CA VAL A 26 4.74 -2.24 1.21
C VAL A 26 3.89 -1.05 1.70
N ILE A 27 3.93 0.08 1.01
CA ILE A 27 3.18 1.28 1.42
C ILE A 27 1.67 1.05 1.30
N PRO A 28 1.12 0.49 0.21
CA PRO A 28 -0.32 0.22 0.09
C PRO A 28 -0.84 -0.71 1.19
N ALA A 29 -0.08 -1.75 1.58
CA ALA A 29 -0.45 -2.59 2.72
C ALA A 29 -0.51 -1.80 4.03
N GLY A 30 0.44 -0.89 4.26
CA GLY A 30 0.43 0.04 5.39
C GLY A 30 -0.77 1.00 5.37
N VAL A 31 -1.14 1.52 4.20
CA VAL A 31 -2.32 2.39 4.02
C VAL A 31 -3.61 1.63 4.34
N TYR A 32 -3.75 0.38 3.86
CA TYR A 32 -4.88 -0.48 4.21
C TYR A 32 -5.02 -0.69 5.72
N TYR A 33 -3.89 -0.96 6.40
CA TYR A 33 -3.88 -1.09 7.86
C TYR A 33 -4.31 0.21 8.55
N TYR A 34 -3.77 1.35 8.11
CA TYR A 34 -4.08 2.66 8.69
C TYR A 34 -5.56 3.04 8.50
N LEU A 35 -6.12 2.80 7.31
CA LEU A 35 -7.54 2.96 7.02
C LEU A 35 -8.39 2.11 7.96
N ASN A 36 -8.10 0.81 8.07
CA ASN A 36 -8.89 -0.09 8.92
C ASN A 36 -8.90 0.34 10.40
N LEU A 37 -7.80 0.90 10.90
CA LEU A 37 -7.72 1.38 12.29
C LEU A 37 -8.51 2.66 12.54
N ARG A 38 -8.43 3.65 11.64
CA ARG A 38 -8.89 5.02 11.94
C ARG A 38 -10.08 5.49 11.13
N TRP A 39 -10.61 4.70 10.21
CA TRP A 39 -11.69 5.12 9.30
C TRP A 39 -12.88 5.78 10.01
N TYR A 40 -13.32 5.22 11.14
CA TYR A 40 -14.50 5.68 11.88
C TYR A 40 -14.21 6.82 12.88
N VAL A 41 -12.95 7.14 13.14
CA VAL A 41 -12.52 8.12 14.17
C VAL A 41 -11.67 9.26 13.60
N ALA A 42 -11.35 9.23 12.30
CA ALA A 42 -10.50 10.22 11.66
C ALA A 42 -11.11 11.62 11.67
N SER A 43 -10.27 12.64 11.93
CA SER A 43 -10.67 14.06 11.82
C SER A 43 -10.90 14.46 10.35
N SER A 44 -11.54 15.61 10.10
CA SER A 44 -11.80 16.08 8.73
C SER A 44 -10.52 16.25 7.89
N PHE A 45 -9.46 16.80 8.49
CA PHE A 45 -8.17 16.97 7.81
C PHE A 45 -7.48 15.62 7.59
N GLU A 46 -7.51 14.75 8.60
CA GLU A 46 -6.96 13.41 8.49
C GLU A 46 -7.67 12.59 7.40
N ARG A 47 -9.00 12.71 7.30
CA ARG A 47 -9.78 12.00 6.28
C ARG A 47 -9.45 12.49 4.86
N ALA A 48 -9.19 13.78 4.68
CA ALA A 48 -8.70 14.30 3.41
C ALA A 48 -7.31 13.73 3.06
N PHE A 49 -6.41 13.65 4.04
CA PHE A 49 -5.10 13.03 3.85
C PHE A 49 -5.20 11.52 3.53
N LEU A 50 -6.11 10.80 4.18
CA LEU A 50 -6.41 9.40 3.87
C LEU A 50 -6.85 9.20 2.42
N TYR A 51 -7.73 10.07 1.91
CA TYR A 51 -8.12 10.03 0.50
C TYR A 51 -6.96 10.31 -0.44
N PHE A 52 -6.10 11.28 -0.09
CA PHE A 52 -4.88 11.53 -0.85
C PHE A 52 -3.99 10.28 -0.91
N LEU A 53 -3.76 9.60 0.23
CA LEU A 53 -2.97 8.36 0.26
C LEU A 53 -3.57 7.27 -0.62
N VAL A 54 -4.89 7.07 -0.55
CA VAL A 54 -5.58 6.07 -1.40
C VAL A 54 -5.42 6.37 -2.88
N THR A 55 -5.57 7.64 -3.29
CA THR A 55 -5.42 8.05 -4.69
C THR A 55 -3.96 7.95 -5.15
N PHE A 56 -3.01 8.39 -4.32
CA PHE A 56 -1.59 8.38 -4.65
C PHE A 56 -1.02 6.97 -4.78
N PHE A 57 -1.50 6.02 -3.95
CA PHE A 57 -1.08 4.61 -3.98
C PHE A 57 -2.11 3.67 -4.63
N PHE A 58 -3.10 4.23 -5.32
CA PHE A 58 -4.20 3.50 -5.95
C PHE A 58 -3.80 2.26 -6.76
N PRO A 59 -2.76 2.30 -7.64
CA PRO A 59 -2.38 1.12 -8.41
C PRO A 59 -1.94 -0.06 -7.53
N GLY A 60 -1.22 0.21 -6.43
CA GLY A 60 -0.83 -0.82 -5.47
C GLY A 60 -1.99 -1.32 -4.61
N MET A 61 -2.94 -0.43 -4.28
CA MET A 61 -4.14 -0.81 -3.54
C MET A 61 -4.99 -1.82 -4.34
N ILE A 62 -5.20 -1.59 -5.64
CA ILE A 62 -5.91 -2.55 -6.51
C ILE A 62 -5.23 -3.93 -6.50
N LEU A 63 -3.90 -3.97 -6.55
CA LEU A 63 -3.15 -5.22 -6.59
C LEU A 63 -3.35 -6.06 -5.33
N LEU A 64 -3.39 -5.42 -4.15
CA LEU A 64 -3.59 -6.11 -2.88
C LEU A 64 -5.06 -6.38 -2.55
N SER A 65 -5.99 -5.68 -3.20
CA SER A 65 -7.43 -5.73 -2.90
C SER A 65 -8.06 -7.14 -2.88
N PRO A 66 -7.68 -8.11 -3.74
CA PRO A 66 -8.30 -9.44 -3.72
C PRO A 66 -7.91 -10.27 -2.50
N PHE A 67 -6.79 -9.93 -1.85
CA PHE A 67 -6.20 -10.74 -0.77
C PHE A 67 -6.62 -10.27 0.63
N LEU A 68 -7.05 -9.02 0.77
CA LEU A 68 -7.35 -8.40 2.06
C LEU A 68 -8.85 -8.40 2.32
N ASN A 69 -9.28 -8.97 3.46
CA ASN A 69 -10.67 -9.00 3.88
C ASN A 69 -10.86 -8.24 5.19
N PHE A 70 -11.42 -7.04 5.11
CA PHE A 70 -11.72 -6.18 6.27
C PHE A 70 -13.16 -6.32 6.77
N ARG A 71 -13.80 -7.48 6.54
CA ARG A 71 -15.14 -7.73 7.07
C ARG A 71 -15.10 -7.66 8.61
N PRO A 72 -16.06 -6.95 9.25
CA PRO A 72 -16.20 -6.95 10.69
C PRO A 72 -16.30 -8.37 11.23
N LYS A 73 -15.54 -8.66 12.30
CA LYS A 73 -15.61 -9.95 12.97
C LYS A 73 -16.99 -10.12 13.63
N ARG A 74 -17.50 -11.35 13.62
CA ARG A 74 -18.78 -11.68 14.26
C ARG A 74 -18.72 -11.30 15.74
N ARG A 75 -19.70 -10.53 16.21
CA ARG A 75 -19.85 -10.22 17.63
C ARG A 75 -20.30 -11.48 18.36
N VAL A 76 -19.63 -11.82 19.46
CA VAL A 76 -20.11 -12.87 20.38
C VAL A 76 -21.24 -12.25 21.19
N LEU A 77 -22.46 -12.76 21.01
CA LEU A 77 -23.60 -12.37 21.85
C LEU A 77 -23.52 -13.22 23.12
N LYS A 78 -23.30 -12.58 24.28
CA LYS A 78 -23.64 -13.22 25.55
C LYS A 78 -25.15 -13.06 25.75
N ALA A 79 -25.81 -14.18 25.99
CA ALA A 79 -27.21 -14.22 26.43
C ALA A 79 -27.33 -13.66 27.86
#